data_AF-X0WVC8-F1
#
_entry.id   AF-X0WVC8-F1
#
_cell.length_a   1.000
_cell.length_b   1.000
_cell.length_c   1.000
_cell.angle_alpha   90.00
_cell.angle_beta   90.00
_cell.angle_gamma   90.00
#
_symmetry.space_group_name_H-M   'P 1'
#
loop_
_entity.id
_entity.type
_entity.pdbx_description
1 polymer ?
#
loop_
_entity_poly.entity_id
_entity_poly.type
_entity_poly.pdbx_seq_one_letter_code
_entity_poly.pdbx_strand_id
1 'polypeptide(L)'
;TGVSSLVVNLGGIATYPSTVREYASYENVLETAAHEWLHQYLFFHPLGSRYFDNETLRTLNETVANIGGREIADLVQQRFPLPQSSFVTAADEPREEPRIDFRAEMHELRLEVDRLLSEGKIGEAEALMEQKREFLTENGFYIRKINQAYFAFHGLYADTPASSSPIGPKMQELRRLSPSLGDFVRSVAEITSEEDLDRLLAERAVEGLTPP
;
A
#
# COMPACT_ATOMS: atom_id res chain seq x y z
N THR A 1 22.37 14.13 18.90
CA THR A 1 22.81 13.89 17.51
C THR A 1 22.00 12.72 16.96
N GLY A 2 20.94 12.98 16.21
CA GLY A 2 20.04 11.94 15.75
C GLY A 2 19.57 12.25 14.35
N VAL A 3 20.24 11.67 13.35
CA VAL A 3 19.72 11.69 11.98
C VAL A 3 18.51 10.76 11.95
N SER A 4 17.37 11.26 11.46
CA SER A 4 16.23 10.41 11.12
C SER A 4 16.64 9.57 9.91
N SER A 5 17.01 8.31 10.15
CA SER A 5 17.43 7.37 9.12
C SER A 5 16.32 6.38 8.82
N LEU A 6 16.05 6.16 7.55
CA LEU A 6 15.12 5.16 7.05
C LEU A 6 15.90 4.17 6.19
N VAL A 7 15.86 2.90 6.57
CA VAL A 7 16.43 1.79 5.78
C VAL A 7 15.28 0.83 5.51
N VAL A 8 14.74 0.91 4.31
CA VAL A 8 13.63 0.08 3.85
C VAL A 8 14.12 -0.82 2.73
N ASN A 9 13.67 -2.07 2.75
CA ASN A 9 13.77 -2.92 1.58
C ASN A 9 12.76 -2.39 0.57
N LEU A 10 13.25 -1.83 -0.53
CA LEU A 10 12.40 -1.40 -1.64
C LEU A 10 11.76 -2.65 -2.26
N GLY A 11 10.43 -2.74 -2.26
CA GLY A 11 9.68 -3.83 -2.89
C GLY A 11 9.78 -3.78 -4.41
N GLY A 12 9.53 -2.60 -4.96
CA GLY A 12 9.79 -2.20 -6.34
C GLY A 12 10.07 -0.69 -6.41
N ILE A 13 10.55 -0.21 -7.56
CA ILE A 13 10.58 1.22 -7.90
C ILE A 13 10.10 1.39 -9.34
N ALA A 14 9.13 2.27 -9.55
CA ALA A 14 8.65 2.73 -10.86
C ALA A 14 9.67 3.61 -11.61
N THR A 15 10.91 3.14 -11.76
CA THR A 15 11.84 3.65 -12.78
C THR A 15 11.39 3.22 -14.18
N TYR A 16 12.05 3.68 -15.25
CA TYR A 16 11.86 3.13 -16.59
C TYR A 16 13.17 2.48 -17.09
N PRO A 17 13.28 1.14 -17.12
CA PRO A 17 12.27 0.14 -16.70
C PRO A 17 12.10 0.05 -15.18
N SER A 18 10.98 -0.52 -14.71
CA SER A 18 10.74 -0.74 -13.27
C SER A 18 11.75 -1.73 -12.70
N THR A 19 12.19 -1.49 -11.46
CA THR A 19 13.02 -2.45 -10.74
C THR A 19 12.15 -3.29 -9.82
N VAL A 20 12.23 -4.62 -9.93
CA VAL A 20 11.49 -5.59 -9.13
C VAL A 20 12.48 -6.53 -8.43
N ARG A 21 12.17 -7.00 -7.22
CA ARG A 21 13.07 -7.90 -6.48
C ARG A 21 13.20 -9.28 -7.13
N GLU A 22 14.44 -9.76 -7.21
CA GLU A 22 14.81 -11.04 -7.84
C GLU A 22 14.32 -12.29 -7.06
N TYR A 23 14.23 -12.21 -5.72
CA TYR A 23 13.89 -13.35 -4.85
C TYR A 23 12.44 -13.29 -4.31
N ALA A 24 11.48 -12.94 -5.16
CA ALA A 24 10.06 -12.90 -4.82
C ALA A 24 9.31 -14.08 -5.46
N SER A 25 8.21 -14.54 -4.83
CA SER A 25 7.32 -15.53 -5.44
C SER A 25 6.75 -14.99 -6.76
N TYR A 26 6.30 -15.88 -7.65
CA TYR A 26 5.68 -15.48 -8.92
C TYR A 26 4.56 -14.45 -8.71
N GLU A 27 3.69 -14.70 -7.74
CA GLU A 27 2.61 -13.79 -7.34
C GLU A 27 3.15 -12.42 -6.90
N ASN A 28 4.15 -12.38 -6.01
CA ASN A 28 4.73 -11.13 -5.54
C ASN A 28 5.42 -10.34 -6.67
N VAL A 29 6.07 -11.03 -7.62
CA VAL A 29 6.67 -10.39 -8.80
C VAL A 29 5.60 -9.77 -9.68
N LEU A 30 4.49 -10.49 -9.93
CA LEU A 30 3.38 -9.96 -10.72
C LEU A 30 2.73 -8.75 -10.05
N GLU A 31 2.42 -8.84 -8.76
CA GLU A 31 1.81 -7.75 -8.00
C GLU A 31 2.72 -6.51 -8.02
N THR A 32 4.01 -6.68 -7.72
CA THR A 32 4.96 -5.57 -7.73
C THR A 32 5.11 -4.97 -9.12
N ALA A 33 5.26 -5.80 -10.16
CA ALA A 33 5.39 -5.30 -11.53
C ALA A 33 4.14 -4.53 -11.99
N ALA A 34 2.95 -5.01 -11.63
CA ALA A 34 1.68 -4.36 -11.96
C ALA A 34 1.50 -3.04 -11.17
N HIS A 35 1.90 -3.02 -9.89
CA HIS A 35 1.92 -1.80 -9.07
C HIS A 35 2.79 -0.71 -9.69
N GLU A 36 4.05 -1.05 -10.01
CA GLU A 36 4.97 -0.08 -10.62
C GLU A 36 4.54 0.33 -12.05
N TRP A 37 3.91 -0.59 -12.80
CA TRP A 37 3.35 -0.27 -14.11
C TRP A 37 2.16 0.71 -14.01
N LEU A 38 1.32 0.57 -12.99
CA LEU A 38 0.24 1.54 -12.74
C LEU A 38 0.79 2.92 -12.38
N HIS A 39 1.87 3.01 -11.61
CA HIS A 39 2.56 4.28 -11.39
C HIS A 39 3.04 4.92 -12.70
N GLN A 40 3.64 4.15 -13.60
CA GLN A 40 4.05 4.63 -14.93
C GLN A 40 2.87 5.08 -15.77
N TYR A 41 1.74 4.36 -15.70
CA TYR A 41 0.50 4.78 -16.37
C TYR A 41 0.00 6.11 -15.79
N LEU A 42 -0.19 6.18 -14.48
CA LEU A 42 -0.72 7.35 -13.76
C LEU A 42 0.16 8.59 -13.91
N PHE A 43 1.48 8.43 -14.12
CA PHE A 43 2.40 9.54 -14.37
C PHE A 43 1.91 10.50 -15.46
N PHE A 44 1.23 9.98 -16.50
CA PHE A 44 0.68 10.77 -17.59
C PHE A 44 -0.71 11.37 -17.32
N HIS A 45 -1.26 11.15 -16.13
CA HIS A 45 -2.60 11.57 -15.73
C HIS A 45 -2.55 12.59 -14.57
N PRO A 46 -3.65 13.34 -14.33
CA PRO A 46 -3.71 14.34 -13.26
C PRO A 46 -3.31 13.82 -11.87
N LEU A 47 -3.71 12.59 -11.51
CA LEU A 47 -3.39 12.00 -10.21
C LEU A 47 -1.89 11.69 -10.05
N GLY A 48 -1.24 11.10 -11.07
CA GLY A 48 0.18 10.73 -10.97
C GLY A 48 1.16 11.84 -11.25
N SER A 49 0.82 12.78 -12.12
CA SER A 49 1.65 13.99 -12.33
C SER A 49 1.80 14.83 -11.05
N ARG A 50 0.86 14.72 -10.10
CA ARG A 50 0.85 15.42 -8.81
C ARG A 50 1.25 14.55 -7.62
N TYR A 51 1.84 13.38 -7.86
CA TYR A 51 2.22 12.42 -6.81
C TYR A 51 3.04 13.06 -5.67
N PHE A 52 3.92 14.02 -6.00
CA PHE A 52 4.80 14.68 -5.04
C PHE A 52 4.24 15.99 -4.48
N ASP A 53 3.04 16.41 -4.87
CA ASP A 53 2.48 17.71 -4.46
C ASP A 53 2.09 17.71 -2.98
N ASN A 54 1.48 16.63 -2.49
CA ASN A 54 1.11 16.47 -1.08
C ASN A 54 0.83 15.00 -0.69
N GLU A 55 0.68 14.77 0.62
CA GLU A 55 0.45 13.44 1.20
C GLU A 55 -0.88 12.79 0.77
N THR A 56 -1.95 13.58 0.63
CA THR A 56 -3.27 13.09 0.18
C THR A 56 -3.18 12.52 -1.24
N LEU A 57 -2.55 13.24 -2.17
CA LEU A 57 -2.41 12.80 -3.55
C LEU A 57 -1.50 11.59 -3.69
N ARG A 58 -0.41 11.54 -2.92
CA ARG A 58 0.44 10.35 -2.82
C ARG A 58 -0.35 9.14 -2.32
N THR A 59 -1.13 9.33 -1.27
CA THR A 59 -1.99 8.31 -0.67
C THR A 59 -3.04 7.80 -1.65
N LEU A 60 -3.72 8.69 -2.38
CA LEU A 60 -4.66 8.32 -3.45
C LEU A 60 -3.96 7.47 -4.52
N ASN A 61 -2.80 7.91 -4.99
CA ASN A 61 -2.06 7.24 -6.03
C ASN A 61 -1.59 5.83 -5.63
N GLU A 62 -0.95 5.69 -4.47
CA GLU A 62 -0.53 4.38 -3.95
C GLU A 62 -1.71 3.43 -3.74
N THR A 63 -2.88 3.94 -3.34
CA THR A 63 -4.08 3.12 -3.16
C THR A 63 -4.58 2.55 -4.49
N VAL A 64 -4.58 3.37 -5.55
CA VAL A 64 -4.94 2.91 -6.90
C VAL A 64 -3.94 1.86 -7.39
N ALA A 65 -2.63 2.11 -7.18
CA ALA A 65 -1.58 1.18 -7.57
C ALA A 65 -1.67 -0.16 -6.81
N ASN A 66 -2.00 -0.15 -5.50
CA ASN A 66 -2.21 -1.35 -4.70
C ASN A 66 -3.41 -2.17 -5.20
N ILE A 67 -4.60 -1.54 -5.31
CA ILE A 67 -5.84 -2.21 -5.71
C ILE A 67 -5.69 -2.77 -7.12
N GLY A 68 -5.24 -1.93 -8.06
CA GLY A 68 -5.10 -2.34 -9.45
C GLY A 68 -3.95 -3.31 -9.66
N GLY A 69 -2.83 -3.16 -8.93
CA GLY A 69 -1.67 -4.05 -9.01
C GLY A 69 -2.04 -5.47 -8.62
N ARG A 70 -2.79 -5.63 -7.52
CA ARG A 70 -3.30 -6.91 -7.05
C ARG A 70 -4.27 -7.55 -8.05
N GLU A 71 -5.29 -6.82 -8.50
CA GLU A 71 -6.26 -7.38 -9.47
C GLU A 71 -5.60 -7.73 -10.81
N ILE A 72 -4.65 -6.92 -11.31
CA ILE A 72 -3.90 -7.25 -12.54
C ILE A 72 -3.07 -8.51 -12.33
N ALA A 73 -2.37 -8.63 -11.20
CA ALA A 73 -1.58 -9.81 -10.89
C ALA A 73 -2.43 -11.08 -10.84
N ASP A 74 -3.60 -11.02 -10.19
CA ASP A 74 -4.55 -12.13 -10.13
C ASP A 74 -5.01 -12.53 -11.54
N LEU A 75 -5.38 -11.56 -12.39
CA LEU A 75 -5.79 -11.82 -13.77
C LEU A 75 -4.66 -12.43 -14.61
N VAL A 76 -3.43 -11.95 -14.45
CA VAL A 76 -2.25 -12.47 -15.16
C VAL A 76 -1.93 -13.88 -14.68
N GLN A 77 -1.96 -14.15 -13.38
CA GLN A 77 -1.70 -15.47 -12.82
C GLN A 77 -2.75 -16.49 -13.27
N GLN A 78 -4.04 -16.12 -13.30
CA GLN A 78 -5.11 -16.96 -13.81
C GLN A 78 -4.93 -17.26 -15.31
N ARG A 79 -4.46 -16.28 -16.07
CA ARG A 79 -4.28 -16.43 -17.53
C ARG A 79 -2.99 -17.19 -17.89
N PHE A 80 -1.94 -17.03 -17.11
CA PHE A 80 -0.60 -17.56 -17.36
C PHE A 80 -0.04 -18.27 -16.12
N PRO A 81 -0.69 -19.35 -15.64
CA PRO A 81 -0.19 -20.07 -14.48
C PRO A 81 1.18 -20.70 -14.80
N LEU A 82 2.09 -20.68 -13.83
CA LEU A 82 3.34 -21.43 -13.96
C LEU A 82 3.04 -22.93 -14.04
N PRO A 83 3.75 -23.69 -14.90
CA PRO A 83 3.62 -25.14 -14.95
C PRO A 83 3.88 -25.74 -13.56
N GLN A 84 3.08 -26.73 -13.15
CA GLN A 84 3.39 -27.56 -11.99
C GLN A 84 4.59 -28.46 -12.32
N SER A 85 5.80 -27.93 -12.26
CA SER A 85 7.04 -28.71 -12.36
C SER A 85 8.17 -28.04 -11.59
N SER A 86 8.48 -28.64 -10.44
CA SER A 86 9.73 -28.65 -9.70
C SER A 86 10.74 -27.52 -9.97
N PHE A 87 10.38 -26.29 -9.64
CA PHE A 87 11.34 -25.53 -8.85
C PHE A 87 11.14 -26.02 -7.43
N VAL A 88 12.07 -26.85 -6.96
CA VAL A 88 12.38 -26.87 -5.53
C VAL A 88 12.93 -25.46 -5.27
N THR A 89 12.03 -24.50 -5.05
CA THR A 89 12.39 -23.31 -4.31
C THR A 89 12.90 -23.86 -3.00
N ALA A 90 14.15 -23.50 -2.65
CA ALA A 90 14.68 -23.70 -1.31
C ALA A 90 13.52 -23.47 -0.35
N ALA A 91 13.19 -24.53 0.41
CA ALA A 91 11.92 -24.68 1.09
C ALA A 91 11.35 -23.33 1.50
N ASP A 92 10.11 -23.05 1.08
CA ASP A 92 9.19 -22.43 2.02
C ASP A 92 9.29 -23.33 3.26
N GLU A 93 10.18 -22.97 4.18
CA GLU A 93 9.94 -23.34 5.56
C GLU A 93 8.50 -22.93 5.80
N PRO A 94 7.69 -23.80 6.42
CA PRO A 94 6.32 -23.45 6.73
C PRO A 94 6.39 -22.11 7.45
N ARG A 95 6.00 -21.03 6.76
CA ARG A 95 5.80 -19.75 7.42
C ARG A 95 4.70 -20.07 8.40
N GLU A 96 5.08 -20.26 9.67
CA GLU A 96 4.11 -20.28 10.76
C GLU A 96 3.16 -19.13 10.46
N GLU A 97 1.86 -19.43 10.39
CA GLU A 97 0.85 -18.38 10.27
C GLU A 97 1.22 -17.32 11.31
N PRO A 98 1.36 -16.06 10.90
CA PRO A 98 1.87 -15.03 11.79
C PRO A 98 1.00 -15.03 13.04
N ARG A 99 1.64 -15.27 14.19
CA ARG A 99 0.97 -15.44 15.49
C ARG A 99 0.18 -14.20 15.91
N ILE A 100 0.47 -13.08 15.25
CA ILE A 100 -0.11 -11.77 15.47
C ILE A 100 -0.54 -11.18 14.13
N ASP A 101 -1.61 -10.39 14.16
CA ASP A 101 -1.97 -9.58 13.01
C ASP A 101 -1.07 -8.34 12.95
N PHE A 102 0.02 -8.43 12.18
CA PHE A 102 0.97 -7.33 11.94
C PHE A 102 0.27 -6.02 11.61
N ARG A 103 -0.87 -6.12 10.93
CA ARG A 103 -1.68 -5.00 10.48
C ARG A 103 -2.25 -4.21 11.66
N ALA A 104 -2.98 -4.90 12.52
CA ALA A 104 -3.57 -4.32 13.72
C ALA A 104 -2.49 -3.71 14.63
N GLU A 105 -1.37 -4.41 14.79
CA GLU A 105 -0.24 -3.99 15.63
C GLU A 105 0.41 -2.68 15.18
N MET A 106 0.59 -2.50 13.87
CA MET A 106 1.15 -1.28 13.31
C MET A 106 0.15 -0.11 13.32
N HIS A 107 -1.15 -0.38 13.19
CA HIS A 107 -2.21 0.63 13.33
C HIS A 107 -2.26 1.20 14.74
N GLU A 108 -2.33 0.31 15.74
CA GLU A 108 -2.36 0.69 17.15
C GLU A 108 -1.11 1.50 17.52
N LEU A 109 0.06 1.05 17.06
CA LEU A 109 1.31 1.78 17.27
C LEU A 109 1.24 3.21 16.72
N ARG A 110 0.70 3.40 15.51
CA ARG A 110 0.62 4.72 14.88
C ARG A 110 -0.27 5.68 15.68
N LEU A 111 -1.47 5.24 16.06
CA LEU A 111 -2.41 6.07 16.83
C LEU A 111 -1.79 6.54 18.15
N GLU A 112 -1.11 5.63 18.85
CA GLU A 112 -0.52 5.96 20.14
C GLU A 112 0.73 6.84 20.00
N VAL A 113 1.56 6.60 19.00
CA VAL A 113 2.69 7.49 18.66
C VAL A 113 2.20 8.89 18.32
N ASP A 114 1.16 9.02 17.50
CA ASP A 114 0.61 10.33 17.14
C ASP A 114 0.04 11.07 18.36
N ARG A 115 -0.63 10.35 19.27
CA ARG A 115 -1.09 10.90 20.55
C ARG A 115 0.08 11.41 21.39
N LEU A 116 1.11 10.60 21.60
CA LEU A 116 2.29 10.97 22.39
C LEU A 116 3.03 12.18 21.80
N LEU A 117 3.17 12.24 20.47
CA LEU A 117 3.80 13.37 19.79
C LEU A 117 2.98 14.66 19.93
N SER A 118 1.65 14.56 19.85
CA SER A 118 0.75 15.71 20.06
C SER A 118 0.87 16.29 21.48
N GLU A 119 1.23 15.46 22.46
CA GLU A 119 1.49 15.84 23.85
C GLU A 119 2.94 16.31 24.09
N GLY A 120 3.78 16.33 23.05
CA GLY A 120 5.20 16.69 23.15
C GLY A 120 6.08 15.60 23.78
N LYS A 121 5.56 14.39 23.98
CA LYS A 121 6.24 13.26 24.65
C LYS A 121 7.12 12.46 23.68
N ILE A 122 8.12 13.14 23.13
CA ILE A 122 9.00 12.56 22.09
C ILE A 122 9.72 11.30 22.58
N GLY A 123 10.29 11.33 23.79
CA GLY A 123 11.02 10.19 24.34
C GLY A 123 10.15 8.95 24.57
N GLU A 124 8.89 9.14 25.00
CA GLU A 124 7.93 8.05 25.19
C GLU A 124 7.53 7.45 23.83
N ALA A 125 7.30 8.30 22.82
CA ALA A 125 7.00 7.84 21.46
C ALA A 125 8.16 7.03 20.87
N GLU A 126 9.41 7.48 21.04
CA GLU A 126 10.60 6.74 20.58
C GLU A 126 10.77 5.40 21.29
N ALA A 127 10.57 5.36 22.61
CA ALA A 127 10.63 4.12 23.38
C ALA A 127 9.54 3.12 22.95
N LEU A 128 8.31 3.60 22.71
CA LEU A 128 7.20 2.77 22.26
C LEU A 128 7.47 2.15 20.88
N MET A 129 8.02 2.93 19.94
CA MET A 129 8.38 2.42 18.60
C MET A 129 9.46 1.34 18.67
N GLU A 130 10.46 1.49 19.56
CA GLU A 130 11.48 0.46 19.75
C GLU A 130 10.92 -0.79 20.41
N GLN A 131 10.07 -0.64 21.43
CA GLN A 131 9.40 -1.76 22.08
C GLN A 131 8.55 -2.56 21.08
N LYS A 132 7.81 -1.89 20.19
CA LYS A 132 7.04 -2.58 19.16
C LYS A 132 7.95 -3.26 18.13
N ARG A 133 9.09 -2.67 17.77
CA ARG A 133 10.08 -3.30 16.88
C ARG A 133 10.61 -4.62 17.46
N GLU A 134 10.91 -4.64 18.76
CA GLU A 134 11.33 -5.85 19.47
C GLU A 134 10.21 -6.90 19.48
N PHE A 135 8.99 -6.52 19.87
CA PHE A 135 7.82 -7.39 19.85
C PHE A 135 7.56 -8.02 18.46
N LEU A 136 7.65 -7.21 17.40
CA LEU A 136 7.50 -7.69 16.03
C LEU A 136 8.60 -8.69 15.66
N THR A 137 9.84 -8.44 16.09
CA THR A 137 10.98 -9.35 15.87
C THR A 137 10.74 -10.70 16.54
N GLU A 138 10.23 -10.72 17.77
CA GLU A 138 9.89 -11.95 18.51
C GLU A 138 8.77 -12.74 17.84
N ASN A 139 7.91 -12.06 17.07
CA ASN A 139 6.81 -12.65 16.32
C ASN A 139 7.13 -12.88 14.83
N GLY A 140 8.42 -12.89 14.46
CA GLY A 140 8.89 -13.25 13.11
C GLY A 140 8.92 -12.09 12.10
N PHE A 141 8.60 -10.87 12.52
CA PHE A 141 8.64 -9.67 11.68
C PHE A 141 9.91 -8.84 11.94
N TYR A 142 10.91 -9.02 11.09
CA TYR A 142 12.17 -8.29 11.24
C TYR A 142 12.10 -6.88 10.64
N ILE A 143 12.03 -5.87 11.49
CA ILE A 143 12.14 -4.45 11.11
C ILE A 143 13.40 -3.87 11.74
N ARG A 144 14.24 -3.23 10.91
CA ARG A 144 15.52 -2.67 11.37
C ARG A 144 15.35 -1.48 12.31
N LYS A 145 14.36 -0.62 12.05
CA LYS A 145 14.04 0.55 12.88
C LYS A 145 12.62 1.02 12.59
N ILE A 146 11.86 1.36 13.63
CA ILE A 146 10.60 2.09 13.53
C ILE A 146 10.86 3.50 14.07
N ASN A 147 10.57 4.52 13.26
CA ASN A 147 10.71 5.93 13.62
C ASN A 147 9.70 6.77 12.83
N GLN A 148 9.74 8.08 13.00
CA GLN A 148 8.85 8.98 12.26
C GLN A 148 9.02 8.88 10.74
N ALA A 149 10.24 8.65 10.25
CA ALA A 149 10.48 8.43 8.83
C ALA A 149 9.89 7.08 8.34
N TYR A 150 9.87 6.05 9.18
CA TYR A 150 9.22 4.78 8.89
C TYR A 150 7.72 5.00 8.66
N PHE A 151 7.04 5.72 9.56
CA PHE A 151 5.62 6.04 9.37
C PHE A 151 5.38 6.95 8.16
N ALA A 152 6.23 7.94 7.92
CA ALA A 152 6.13 8.80 6.76
C ALA A 152 6.33 8.07 5.42
N PHE A 153 6.96 6.89 5.42
CA PHE A 153 7.18 6.06 4.23
C PHE A 153 6.18 4.90 4.10
N HIS A 154 5.77 4.29 5.22
CA HIS A 154 4.86 3.14 5.23
C HIS A 154 3.40 3.50 5.51
N GLY A 155 3.10 4.69 6.02
CA GLY A 155 1.73 5.18 6.28
C GLY A 155 0.98 5.69 5.05
N LEU A 156 1.64 5.67 3.89
CA LEU A 156 1.12 6.21 2.61
C LEU A 156 0.36 5.22 1.78
N TYR A 157 0.52 3.94 2.08
CA TYR A 157 -0.34 2.94 1.49
C TYR A 157 -1.68 3.09 2.22
N ALA A 158 -2.66 3.77 1.64
CA ALA A 158 -4.00 3.86 2.25
C ALA A 158 -4.71 2.50 2.31
N ASP A 159 -4.14 1.49 1.64
CA ASP A 159 -4.52 0.08 1.73
C ASP A 159 -3.63 -0.72 2.69
N THR A 160 -2.66 -0.08 3.36
CA THR A 160 -2.02 -0.66 4.55
C THR A 160 -2.72 -0.18 5.83
N PRO A 161 -2.90 -1.10 6.78
CA PRO A 161 -3.59 -0.88 8.05
C PRO A 161 -3.02 0.23 8.93
N ALA A 162 -1.82 0.73 8.65
CA ALA A 162 -1.23 1.84 9.38
C ALA A 162 -1.83 3.21 8.99
N SER A 163 -2.68 3.28 7.96
CA SER A 163 -3.32 4.52 7.53
C SER A 163 -4.61 4.78 8.29
N SER A 164 -4.69 5.90 9.02
CA SER A 164 -5.95 6.43 9.57
C SER A 164 -6.78 7.17 8.51
N SER A 165 -6.36 7.13 7.24
CA SER A 165 -7.00 7.86 6.15
C SER A 165 -8.32 7.21 5.72
N PRO A 166 -9.40 8.00 5.54
CA PRO A 166 -10.65 7.49 4.96
C PRO A 166 -10.53 7.11 3.47
N ILE A 167 -9.39 7.39 2.82
CA ILE A 167 -9.16 7.16 1.39
C ILE A 167 -9.27 5.67 1.03
N GLY A 168 -8.67 4.77 1.81
CA GLY A 168 -8.66 3.33 1.52
C GLY A 168 -10.07 2.76 1.36
N PRO A 169 -10.93 2.87 2.40
CA PRO A 169 -12.33 2.43 2.32
C PRO A 169 -13.12 3.08 1.18
N LYS A 170 -12.95 4.39 0.94
CA LYS A 170 -13.61 5.11 -0.17
C LYS A 170 -13.18 4.53 -1.53
N MET A 171 -11.89 4.26 -1.70
CA MET A 171 -11.33 3.74 -2.94
C MET A 171 -11.77 2.29 -3.21
N GLN A 172 -11.83 1.46 -2.18
CA GLN A 172 -12.36 0.10 -2.28
C GLN A 172 -13.84 0.09 -2.67
N GLU A 173 -14.65 0.97 -2.08
CA GLU A 173 -16.06 1.10 -2.46
C GLU A 173 -16.21 1.61 -3.90
N LEU A 174 -15.41 2.60 -4.31
CA LEU A 174 -15.39 3.06 -5.70
C LEU A 174 -15.02 1.91 -6.65
N ARG A 175 -14.02 1.10 -6.31
CA ARG A 175 -13.65 -0.09 -7.09
C ARG A 175 -14.81 -1.07 -7.18
N ARG A 176 -15.53 -1.34 -6.09
CA ARG A 176 -16.70 -2.24 -6.04
C ARG A 176 -17.84 -1.76 -6.94
N LEU A 177 -18.06 -0.45 -6.99
CA LEU A 177 -19.09 0.18 -7.84
C LEU A 177 -18.66 0.30 -9.30
N SER A 178 -17.36 0.17 -9.60
CA SER A 178 -16.85 0.29 -10.96
C SER A 178 -17.12 -0.97 -11.80
N PRO A 179 -17.68 -0.83 -13.02
CA PRO A 179 -17.99 -1.96 -13.92
C PRO A 179 -16.80 -2.85 -14.29
N SER A 180 -15.59 -2.30 -14.29
CA SER A 180 -14.36 -3.05 -14.55
C SER A 180 -13.16 -2.38 -13.90
N LEU A 181 -12.06 -3.10 -13.75
CA LEU A 181 -10.81 -2.53 -13.28
C LEU A 181 -10.33 -1.37 -14.17
N GLY A 182 -10.44 -1.53 -15.50
CA GLY A 182 -10.06 -0.48 -16.43
C GLY A 182 -10.92 0.78 -16.28
N ASP A 183 -12.20 0.63 -15.96
CA ASP A 183 -13.09 1.76 -15.71
C ASP A 183 -12.75 2.48 -14.40
N PHE A 184 -12.47 1.70 -13.35
CA PHE A 184 -11.97 2.20 -12.07
C PHE A 184 -10.70 3.03 -12.27
N VAL A 185 -9.65 2.42 -12.86
CA VAL A 185 -8.33 3.05 -13.05
C VAL A 185 -8.43 4.34 -13.88
N ARG A 186 -9.21 4.34 -14.97
CA ARG A 186 -9.40 5.54 -15.80
C ARG A 186 -10.16 6.64 -15.06
N SER A 187 -11.12 6.29 -14.22
CA SER A 187 -11.90 7.28 -13.46
C SER A 187 -11.03 7.96 -12.40
N VAL A 188 -10.28 7.16 -11.62
CA VAL A 188 -9.44 7.68 -10.53
C VAL A 188 -8.19 8.39 -11.06
N ALA A 189 -7.70 8.07 -12.25
CA ALA A 189 -6.54 8.73 -12.83
C ALA A 189 -6.71 10.25 -12.99
N GLU A 190 -7.94 10.73 -13.11
CA GLU A 190 -8.27 12.14 -13.35
C GLU A 190 -8.48 12.97 -12.08
N ILE A 191 -8.53 12.35 -10.89
CA ILE A 191 -8.77 13.08 -9.64
C ILE A 191 -7.55 13.88 -9.20
N THR A 192 -7.78 15.00 -8.54
CA THR A 192 -6.73 15.89 -8.03
C THR A 192 -6.88 16.26 -6.56
N SER A 193 -7.88 15.69 -5.87
CA SER A 193 -8.09 15.85 -4.44
C SER A 193 -8.95 14.73 -3.86
N GLU A 194 -9.08 14.70 -2.53
CA GLU A 194 -10.01 13.78 -1.87
C GLU A 194 -11.48 14.14 -2.17
N GLU A 195 -11.80 15.42 -2.37
CA GLU A 195 -13.15 15.84 -2.76
C GLU A 195 -13.55 15.37 -4.16
N ASP A 196 -12.59 15.22 -5.06
CA ASP A 196 -12.82 14.60 -6.37
C ASP A 196 -13.16 13.10 -6.22
N LEU A 197 -12.48 12.39 -5.31
CA LEU A 197 -12.83 11.00 -4.95
C LEU A 197 -14.24 10.91 -4.37
N ASP A 198 -14.60 11.80 -3.44
CA ASP A 198 -15.93 11.84 -2.84
C ASP A 198 -17.02 12.10 -3.90
N ARG A 199 -16.75 12.98 -4.87
CA ARG A 199 -17.65 13.26 -5.98
C ARG A 199 -17.84 12.05 -6.89
N LEU A 200 -16.75 11.40 -7.31
CA LEU A 200 -16.80 10.19 -8.11
C LEU A 200 -17.60 9.08 -7.40
N LEU A 201 -17.37 8.91 -6.10
CA LEU A 201 -18.07 7.89 -5.31
C LEU A 201 -19.58 8.16 -5.26
N ALA A 202 -19.97 9.43 -5.06
CA ALA A 202 -21.38 9.83 -5.07
C ALA A 202 -22.04 9.61 -6.44
N GLU A 203 -21.35 9.95 -7.54
CA GLU A 203 -21.83 9.73 -8.90
C GLU A 203 -22.08 8.25 -9.18
N ARG A 204 -21.11 7.37 -8.85
CA ARG A 204 -21.25 5.91 -9.04
C ARG A 204 -22.33 5.29 -8.18
N ALA A 205 -22.53 5.79 -6.97
CA ALA A 205 -23.61 5.31 -6.09
C ALA A 205 -25.00 5.61 -6.69
N VAL A 206 -25.18 6.75 -7.35
CA VAL A 206 -26.43 7.12 -8.04
C VAL A 206 -26.64 6.28 -9.30
N GLU A 207 -25.59 6.06 -10.09
CA GLU A 207 -25.64 5.18 -11.28
C GLU A 207 -26.07 3.76 -10.91
N GLY A 208 -25.54 3.19 -9.83
CA GLY A 208 -25.89 1.85 -9.34
C GLY A 208 -27.32 1.70 -8.82
N LEU A 209 -28.00 2.81 -8.49
CA LEU A 209 -29.41 2.81 -8.05
C LEU A 209 -30.41 2.92 -9.20
N THR A 210 -29.94 3.17 -10.42
CA THR A 210 -30.79 3.29 -11.61
C THR A 210 -30.77 1.96 -12.36
N PRO A 211 -31.86 1.17 -12.35
CA PRO A 211 -31.88 -0.11 -13.07
C PRO A 211 -31.78 0.12 -14.59
N PRO A 212 -31.23 -0.84 -15.34
CA PRO A 212 -31.11 -0.77 -16.80
C PRO A 212 -32.47 -0.75 -17.52
#